data_AF-A0ABD5RHQ7-F1
#
_entry.id   AF-A0ABD5RHQ7-F1
#
_cell.length_a   1.000
_cell.length_b   1.000
_cell.length_c   1.000
_cell.angle_alpha   90.00
_cell.angle_beta   90.00
_cell.angle_gamma   90.00
#
_symmetry.space_group_name_H-M   'P 1'
#
loop_
_entity.id
_entity.type
_entity.pdbx_description
1 polymer ?
#
loop_
_entity_poly.entity_id
_entity_poly.type
_entity_poly.pdbx_seq_one_letter_code
_entity_poly.pdbx_strand_id
1 'polypeptide(L)'
;MRPRAYQVLLVLAAVCLVAGSGAFSSVSADRGVSVSVVDDSEAYLAVDIPEQVTVTGGEKVDGTGTTVENQGQSNATNATNANESGLRRSEVTLLTVRNNFDAGVDVSVDFQGDRRGTFPELSGAHWSFSLDPGDSEPVTVDATCPGDGMQSRTVVLEIVAVGSGERVEMTREVAVACE
;
A
#
# COMPACT_ATOMS: atom_id res chain seq x y z
N MET A 1 62.45 59.99 4.52
CA MET A 1 61.28 59.17 4.12
C MET A 1 61.72 57.71 4.11
N ARG A 2 61.15 56.85 4.96
CA ARG A 2 61.65 55.49 5.24
C ARG A 2 60.81 54.43 4.48
N PRO A 3 61.34 53.79 3.42
CA PRO A 3 60.59 52.86 2.57
C PRO A 3 60.24 51.51 3.25
N ARG A 4 60.76 51.24 4.45
CA ARG A 4 60.56 49.98 5.17
C ARG A 4 59.20 49.84 5.85
N ALA A 5 58.50 50.94 6.11
CA ALA A 5 57.18 50.89 6.75
C ALA A 5 56.08 50.36 5.79
N TYR A 6 56.19 50.67 4.50
CA TYR A 6 55.22 50.25 3.49
C TYR A 6 55.28 48.75 3.19
N GLN A 7 56.47 48.14 3.28
CA GLN A 7 56.62 46.69 3.03
C GLN A 7 55.95 45.84 4.12
N VAL A 8 56.00 46.27 5.38
CA VAL A 8 55.33 45.55 6.49
C VAL A 8 53.81 45.64 6.37
N LEU A 9 53.29 46.80 5.94
CA LEU A 9 51.85 47.04 5.81
C LEU A 9 51.24 46.24 4.65
N LEU A 10 51.98 46.07 3.54
CA LEU A 10 51.52 45.33 2.37
C LEU A 10 51.48 43.80 2.63
N VAL A 11 52.44 43.27 3.39
CA VAL A 11 52.45 41.85 3.78
C VAL A 11 51.29 41.53 4.74
N LEU A 12 50.96 42.44 5.66
CA LEU A 12 49.83 42.24 6.60
C LEU A 12 48.47 42.22 5.88
N ALA A 13 48.29 43.07 4.86
CA ALA A 13 47.07 43.10 4.07
C ALA A 13 46.85 41.82 3.23
N ALA A 14 47.92 41.20 2.74
CA ALA A 14 47.84 39.96 1.97
C ALA A 14 47.41 38.74 2.81
N VAL A 15 47.74 38.73 4.11
CA VAL A 15 47.34 37.64 5.03
C VAL A 15 45.84 37.69 5.35
N CYS A 16 45.24 38.88 5.42
CA CYS A 16 43.79 39.01 5.65
C CYS A 16 42.95 38.57 4.45
N LEU A 17 43.50 38.59 3.23
CA LEU A 17 42.75 38.26 2.01
C LEU A 17 42.49 36.74 1.84
N VAL A 18 43.29 35.90 2.51
CA VAL A 18 43.19 34.42 2.40
C VAL A 18 42.15 33.82 3.36
N ALA A 19 41.69 34.57 4.37
CA ALA A 19 40.66 34.13 5.32
C ALA A 19 39.20 34.42 4.88
N GLY A 20 38.98 34.81 3.61
CA GLY A 20 37.70 35.34 3.12
C GLY A 20 36.74 34.33 2.45
N SER A 21 37.15 33.10 2.13
CA SER A 21 36.33 32.14 1.37
C SER A 21 35.72 31.03 2.24
N GLY A 22 35.35 31.34 3.49
CA GLY A 22 34.75 30.38 4.41
C GLY A 22 33.25 30.56 4.65
N ALA A 23 32.65 31.65 4.14
CA ALA A 23 31.22 31.87 4.28
C ALA A 23 30.44 31.06 3.23
N PHE A 24 30.32 29.75 3.47
CA PHE A 24 29.21 29.00 2.89
C PHE A 24 27.94 29.61 3.46
N SER A 25 27.33 30.53 2.71
CA SER A 25 25.97 30.95 2.98
C SER A 25 25.09 29.76 2.62
N SER A 26 24.87 28.86 3.59
CA SER A 26 23.78 27.91 3.50
C SER A 26 22.51 28.73 3.44
N VAL A 27 21.97 28.94 2.25
CA VAL A 27 20.57 29.34 2.11
C VAL A 27 19.76 28.15 2.59
N SER A 28 19.50 28.10 3.90
CA SER A 28 18.42 27.31 4.46
C SER A 28 17.13 27.95 3.99
N ALA A 29 16.68 27.55 2.80
CA ALA A 29 15.32 27.82 2.38
C ALA A 29 14.42 27.01 3.29
N ASP A 30 13.96 27.63 4.37
CA ASP A 30 12.92 27.12 5.25
C ASP A 30 11.63 27.09 4.46
N ARG A 31 11.44 26.05 3.64
CA ARG A 31 10.11 25.70 3.17
C ARG A 31 9.44 25.07 4.36
N GLY A 32 8.66 25.87 5.08
CA GLY A 32 7.75 25.38 6.12
C GLY A 32 6.73 24.46 5.48
N VAL A 33 7.11 23.21 5.24
CA VAL A 33 6.18 22.14 4.86
C VAL A 33 5.51 21.74 6.16
N SER A 34 4.32 22.30 6.38
CA SER A 34 3.45 21.87 7.47
C SER A 34 2.85 20.52 7.07
N VAL A 35 3.42 19.44 7.60
CA VAL A 35 2.82 18.11 7.50
C VAL A 35 1.85 17.98 8.65
N SER A 36 0.57 18.26 8.40
CA SER A 36 -0.47 17.92 9.34
C SER A 36 -0.87 16.47 9.11
N VAL A 37 -0.50 15.60 10.04
CA VAL A 37 -1.02 14.22 10.06
C VAL A 37 -2.44 14.31 10.62
N VAL A 38 -3.42 14.11 9.75
CA VAL A 38 -4.83 14.01 10.13
C VAL A 38 -5.16 12.52 10.30
N ASP A 39 -6.17 12.19 11.10
CA ASP A 39 -6.73 10.85 11.16
C ASP A 39 -7.20 10.42 9.75
N ASP A 40 -7.06 9.14 9.41
CA ASP A 40 -7.31 8.60 8.06
C ASP A 40 -8.74 8.93 7.57
N SER A 41 -9.69 9.11 8.48
CA SER A 41 -11.09 9.47 8.18
C SER A 41 -11.29 10.91 7.69
N GLU A 42 -10.38 11.82 8.01
CA GLU A 42 -10.41 13.25 7.64
C GLU A 42 -9.31 13.61 6.61
N ALA A 43 -8.54 12.63 6.16
CA ALA A 43 -7.57 12.81 5.08
C ALA A 43 -8.28 13.10 3.75
N TYR A 44 -7.62 13.83 2.85
CA TYR A 44 -8.14 14.09 1.50
C TYR A 44 -8.40 12.80 0.70
N LEU A 45 -7.62 11.76 0.97
CA LEU A 45 -7.92 10.39 0.59
C LEU A 45 -8.13 9.57 1.87
N ALA A 46 -9.35 9.18 2.14
CA ALA A 46 -9.66 8.32 3.27
C ALA A 46 -9.61 6.85 2.84
N VAL A 47 -8.90 6.03 3.61
CA VAL A 47 -8.81 4.59 3.39
C VAL A 47 -9.30 3.89 4.64
N ASP A 48 -10.44 3.21 4.53
CA ASP A 48 -11.01 2.41 5.61
C ASP A 48 -10.54 0.97 5.48
N ILE A 49 -9.82 0.48 6.48
CA ILE A 49 -9.22 -0.85 6.51
C ILE A 49 -9.70 -1.56 7.76
N PRO A 50 -10.37 -2.72 7.64
CA PRO A 50 -10.72 -3.52 8.80
C PRO A 50 -9.44 -4.04 9.48
N GLU A 51 -9.45 -4.07 10.81
CA GLU A 51 -8.32 -4.61 11.61
C GLU A 51 -7.97 -6.05 11.20
N GLN A 52 -9.00 -6.82 10.83
CA GLN A 52 -8.88 -8.15 10.27
C GLN A 52 -10.06 -8.43 9.32
N VAL A 53 -9.75 -9.02 8.17
CA VAL A 53 -10.74 -9.57 7.23
C VAL A 53 -10.91 -11.06 7.55
N THR A 54 -12.08 -11.44 8.04
CA THR A 54 -12.41 -12.85 8.30
C THR A 54 -13.19 -13.44 7.12
N VAL A 55 -12.67 -14.52 6.55
CA VAL A 55 -13.29 -15.28 5.48
C VAL A 55 -14.11 -16.40 6.11
N THR A 56 -15.41 -16.16 6.27
CA THR A 56 -16.34 -17.16 6.84
C THR A 56 -17.14 -17.85 5.74
N GLY A 57 -17.11 -19.18 5.71
CA GLY A 57 -17.85 -19.95 4.72
C GLY A 57 -17.29 -19.81 3.31
N GLY A 58 -18.10 -20.12 2.29
CA GLY A 58 -17.74 -20.01 0.89
C GLY A 58 -18.18 -21.20 0.04
N GLU A 59 -18.09 -21.02 -1.27
CA GLU A 59 -18.41 -22.07 -2.22
C GLU A 59 -17.31 -23.14 -2.24
N LYS A 60 -17.71 -24.42 -2.34
CA LYS A 60 -16.74 -25.51 -2.42
C LYS A 60 -16.06 -25.46 -3.78
N VAL A 61 -14.73 -25.34 -3.78
CA VAL A 61 -13.91 -25.37 -4.99
C VAL A 61 -12.91 -26.53 -4.97
N ASP A 62 -12.47 -26.98 -6.14
CA ASP A 62 -11.39 -27.96 -6.28
C ASP A 62 -9.99 -27.30 -6.22
N GLY A 63 -8.91 -28.09 -6.31
CA GLY A 63 -7.53 -27.57 -6.32
C GLY A 63 -7.18 -26.66 -7.51
N THR A 64 -8.10 -26.49 -8.47
CA THR A 64 -7.97 -25.56 -9.60
C THR A 64 -8.83 -24.31 -9.44
N GLY A 65 -9.62 -24.22 -8.36
CA GLY A 65 -10.53 -23.11 -8.12
C GLY A 65 -11.82 -23.18 -8.92
N THR A 66 -12.23 -24.35 -9.40
CA THR A 66 -13.53 -24.53 -10.07
C THR A 66 -14.58 -24.95 -9.06
N THR A 67 -15.81 -24.40 -9.17
CA THR A 67 -16.95 -24.79 -8.34
C THR A 67 -17.21 -26.29 -8.44
N VAL A 68 -17.26 -26.96 -7.29
CA VAL A 68 -17.65 -28.37 -7.21
C VAL A 68 -19.17 -28.43 -7.10
N GLU A 69 -19.85 -28.46 -8.25
CA GLU A 69 -21.28 -28.78 -8.27
C GLU A 69 -21.48 -30.21 -7.78
N ASN A 70 -22.16 -30.34 -6.65
CA ASN A 70 -22.48 -31.62 -6.05
C ASN A 70 -23.64 -32.26 -6.84
N GLN A 71 -23.37 -32.74 -8.07
CA GLN A 71 -24.34 -33.60 -8.75
C GLN A 71 -24.34 -34.94 -8.04
N GLY A 72 -25.34 -35.12 -7.18
CA GLY A 72 -25.49 -36.29 -6.34
C GLY A 72 -25.51 -37.59 -7.14
N GLN A 73 -24.38 -38.29 -7.19
CA GLN A 73 -24.35 -39.74 -7.31
C GLN A 73 -22.98 -40.27 -6.88
N SER A 74 -22.89 -40.58 -5.59
CA SER A 74 -21.85 -41.45 -5.05
C SER A 74 -21.85 -42.77 -5.81
N ASN A 75 -20.80 -43.02 -6.60
CA ASN A 75 -20.40 -44.36 -6.97
C ASN A 75 -19.04 -44.63 -6.31
N ALA A 76 -19.07 -45.45 -5.26
CA ALA A 76 -17.94 -45.74 -4.37
C ALA A 76 -16.88 -46.62 -5.04
N THR A 77 -16.28 -46.17 -6.13
CA THR A 77 -15.27 -46.95 -6.89
C THR A 77 -14.22 -46.04 -7.54
N ASN A 78 -13.57 -45.20 -6.73
CA ASN A 78 -12.15 -44.83 -6.86
C ASN A 78 -11.80 -43.80 -5.78
N ALA A 79 -11.65 -44.29 -4.54
CA ALA A 79 -11.01 -43.54 -3.47
C ALA A 79 -9.48 -43.57 -3.68
N THR A 80 -9.00 -42.87 -4.70
CA THR A 80 -7.57 -42.57 -4.90
C THR A 80 -7.48 -41.18 -5.51
N ASN A 81 -7.73 -40.17 -4.65
CA ASN A 81 -7.22 -38.79 -4.65
C ASN A 81 -8.11 -37.96 -3.70
N ALA A 82 -8.34 -38.45 -2.48
CA ALA A 82 -9.11 -37.75 -1.45
C ALA A 82 -8.25 -36.73 -0.69
N ASN A 83 -7.38 -36.00 -1.40
CA ASN A 83 -6.46 -35.05 -0.79
C ASN A 83 -6.64 -33.61 -1.31
N GLU A 84 -7.86 -33.26 -1.77
CA GLU A 84 -8.14 -31.91 -2.31
C GLU A 84 -9.38 -31.20 -1.72
N SER A 85 -10.17 -31.77 -0.81
CA SER A 85 -11.61 -31.45 -0.83
C SER A 85 -12.19 -30.75 0.40
N GLY A 86 -11.57 -29.64 0.84
CA GLY A 86 -12.13 -28.71 1.82
C GLY A 86 -12.33 -27.27 1.32
N LEU A 87 -11.65 -26.85 0.25
CA LEU A 87 -11.47 -25.43 -0.07
C LEU A 87 -12.79 -24.65 -0.15
N ARG A 88 -12.74 -23.42 0.34
CA ARG A 88 -13.85 -22.47 0.37
C ARG A 88 -13.41 -21.19 -0.31
N ARG A 89 -14.13 -20.78 -1.35
CA ARG A 89 -13.96 -19.47 -1.97
C ARG A 89 -15.04 -18.51 -1.49
N SER A 90 -14.63 -17.31 -1.10
CA SER A 90 -15.52 -16.20 -0.77
C SER A 90 -14.94 -14.89 -1.28
N GLU A 91 -15.81 -14.01 -1.76
CA GLU A 91 -15.43 -12.62 -2.04
C GLU A 91 -15.35 -11.85 -0.72
N VAL A 92 -14.26 -11.12 -0.50
CA VAL A 92 -14.05 -10.29 0.69
C VAL A 92 -13.54 -8.91 0.32
N THR A 93 -14.00 -7.90 1.06
CA THR A 93 -13.52 -6.52 0.93
C THR A 93 -12.26 -6.33 1.76
N LEU A 94 -11.16 -5.93 1.13
CA LEU A 94 -9.90 -5.65 1.82
C LEU A 94 -9.84 -4.25 2.41
N LEU A 95 -10.35 -3.27 1.67
CA LEU A 95 -10.44 -1.88 2.09
C LEU A 95 -11.53 -1.15 1.31
N THR A 96 -11.90 0.03 1.78
CA THR A 96 -12.71 0.99 1.03
C THR A 96 -11.94 2.29 0.86
N VAL A 97 -11.80 2.75 -0.39
CA VAL A 97 -11.17 4.04 -0.69
C VAL A 97 -12.25 5.09 -0.87
N ARG A 98 -12.10 6.25 -0.25
CA ARG A 98 -13.02 7.39 -0.39
C ARG A 98 -12.28 8.64 -0.82
N ASN A 99 -12.85 9.34 -1.80
CA ASN A 99 -12.36 10.62 -2.26
C ASN A 99 -12.99 11.75 -1.42
N ASN A 100 -12.18 12.42 -0.60
CA ASN A 100 -12.58 13.63 0.13
C ASN A 100 -12.03 14.92 -0.53
N PHE A 101 -11.36 14.81 -1.67
CA PHE A 101 -11.01 15.99 -2.49
C PHE A 101 -12.27 16.62 -3.08
N ASP A 102 -12.16 17.90 -3.38
CA ASP A 102 -13.14 18.70 -4.12
C ASP A 102 -13.02 18.53 -5.66
N ALA A 103 -12.13 17.64 -6.10
CA ALA A 103 -11.95 17.22 -7.49
C ALA A 103 -11.92 15.68 -7.62
N GLY A 104 -12.18 15.18 -8.83
CA GLY A 104 -12.09 13.75 -9.12
C GLY A 104 -10.64 13.24 -9.08
N VAL A 105 -10.46 11.98 -8.67
CA VAL A 105 -9.14 11.34 -8.57
C VAL A 105 -9.14 9.96 -9.24
N ASP A 106 -8.02 9.61 -9.86
CA ASP A 106 -7.75 8.27 -10.37
C ASP A 106 -6.97 7.49 -9.32
N VAL A 107 -7.51 6.35 -8.90
CA VAL A 107 -6.94 5.49 -7.86
C VAL A 107 -6.44 4.18 -8.49
N SER A 108 -5.25 3.77 -8.07
CA SER A 108 -4.63 2.48 -8.37
C SER A 108 -4.34 1.77 -7.05
N VAL A 109 -4.72 0.50 -6.94
CA VAL A 109 -4.42 -0.34 -5.79
C VAL A 109 -3.70 -1.59 -6.29
N ASP A 110 -2.50 -1.81 -5.79
CA ASP A 110 -1.64 -2.93 -6.14
C ASP A 110 -1.46 -3.87 -4.95
N PHE A 111 -1.67 -5.15 -5.20
CA PHE A 111 -1.51 -6.20 -4.22
C PHE A 111 -0.08 -6.75 -4.23
N GLN A 112 0.66 -6.49 -3.16
CA GLN A 112 2.00 -7.02 -2.94
C GLN A 112 1.92 -8.22 -1.99
N GLY A 113 2.04 -9.43 -2.54
CA GLY A 113 2.02 -10.65 -1.75
C GLY A 113 2.44 -11.89 -2.54
N ASP A 114 3.12 -12.82 -1.87
CA ASP A 114 3.51 -14.12 -2.44
C ASP A 114 2.27 -14.94 -2.83
N ARG A 115 2.10 -15.26 -4.11
CA ARG A 115 0.84 -15.81 -4.64
C ARG A 115 0.72 -17.33 -4.48
N ARG A 116 1.65 -18.00 -3.79
CA ARG A 116 1.73 -19.47 -3.81
C ARG A 116 2.00 -20.09 -2.45
N GLY A 117 1.20 -21.09 -2.11
CA GLY A 117 1.50 -22.07 -1.07
C GLY A 117 1.09 -21.72 0.36
N THR A 118 0.44 -20.57 0.59
CA THR A 118 -0.07 -20.15 1.90
C THR A 118 -1.51 -19.65 1.83
N PHE A 119 -2.33 -20.08 2.78
CA PHE A 119 -3.72 -19.67 2.92
C PHE A 119 -3.86 -18.43 3.82
N PRO A 120 -4.89 -17.59 3.62
CA PRO A 120 -5.78 -17.55 2.46
C PRO A 120 -5.03 -17.26 1.15
N GLU A 121 -5.42 -17.95 0.08
CA GLU A 121 -4.97 -17.64 -1.28
C GLU A 121 -5.90 -16.56 -1.85
N LEU A 122 -5.33 -15.41 -2.19
CA LEU A 122 -6.09 -14.28 -2.70
C LEU A 122 -5.89 -14.16 -4.22
N SER A 123 -7.00 -14.03 -4.95
CA SER A 123 -6.99 -13.67 -6.37
C SER A 123 -7.49 -12.25 -6.59
N GLY A 124 -6.67 -11.48 -7.31
CA GLY A 124 -6.78 -10.03 -7.45
C GLY A 124 -5.37 -9.45 -7.35
N ALA A 125 -4.93 -8.76 -8.41
CA ALA A 125 -3.55 -8.27 -8.48
C ALA A 125 -3.46 -6.74 -8.52
N HIS A 126 -4.46 -6.11 -9.13
CA HIS A 126 -4.43 -4.69 -9.46
C HIS A 126 -5.85 -4.20 -9.70
N TRP A 127 -6.20 -3.06 -9.11
CA TRP A 127 -7.46 -2.35 -9.34
C TRP A 127 -7.14 -0.94 -9.80
N SER A 128 -7.90 -0.43 -10.77
CA SER A 128 -7.88 0.97 -11.16
C SER A 128 -9.30 1.47 -11.35
N PHE A 129 -9.60 2.62 -10.76
CA PHE A 129 -10.92 3.23 -10.80
C PHE A 129 -10.80 4.75 -10.59
N SER A 130 -11.80 5.50 -11.03
CA SER A 130 -11.90 6.94 -10.81
C SER A 130 -12.99 7.22 -9.77
N LEU A 131 -12.74 8.13 -8.84
CA LEU A 131 -13.69 8.56 -7.82
C LEU A 131 -14.01 10.04 -8.00
N ASP A 132 -15.30 10.37 -8.15
CA ASP A 132 -15.76 11.75 -8.05
C ASP A 132 -15.70 12.24 -6.58
N PRO A 133 -15.74 13.56 -6.34
CA PRO A 133 -15.77 14.12 -4.98
C PRO A 133 -16.87 13.51 -4.11
N GLY A 134 -16.47 12.91 -2.99
CA GLY A 134 -17.36 12.29 -2.02
C GLY A 134 -17.66 10.81 -2.25
N ASP A 135 -17.30 10.25 -3.40
CA ASP A 135 -17.53 8.85 -3.74
C ASP A 135 -16.56 7.90 -3.02
N SER A 136 -16.99 6.64 -2.90
CA SER A 136 -16.21 5.57 -2.30
C SER A 136 -16.27 4.31 -3.17
N GLU A 137 -15.16 3.57 -3.25
CA GLU A 137 -15.09 2.28 -3.95
C GLU A 137 -14.49 1.20 -3.04
N PRO A 138 -15.17 0.05 -2.87
CA PRO A 138 -14.62 -1.09 -2.16
C PRO A 138 -13.62 -1.86 -3.04
N VAL A 139 -12.51 -2.28 -2.47
CA VAL A 139 -11.55 -3.17 -3.11
C VAL A 139 -11.82 -4.59 -2.64
N THR A 140 -12.42 -5.41 -3.51
CA THR A 140 -12.73 -6.82 -3.23
C THR A 140 -11.74 -7.78 -3.88
N VAL A 141 -11.46 -8.88 -3.18
CA VAL A 141 -10.71 -10.03 -3.68
C VAL A 141 -11.50 -11.31 -3.47
N ASP A 142 -11.27 -12.28 -4.34
CA ASP A 142 -11.64 -13.65 -4.04
C ASP A 142 -10.59 -14.25 -3.09
N ALA A 143 -11.02 -14.68 -1.91
CA ALA A 143 -10.20 -15.40 -0.96
C ALA A 143 -10.56 -16.90 -0.99
N THR A 144 -9.55 -17.74 -1.16
CA THR A 144 -9.67 -19.19 -1.05
C THR A 144 -9.03 -19.65 0.25
N CYS A 145 -9.80 -20.35 1.08
CA CYS A 145 -9.41 -20.87 2.39
C CYS A 145 -9.42 -22.40 2.40
N PRO A 146 -8.64 -23.03 3.29
CA PRO A 146 -8.78 -24.47 3.54
C PRO A 146 -10.16 -24.73 4.18
N GLY A 147 -10.70 -25.93 3.98
CA GLY A 147 -12.00 -26.29 4.56
C GLY A 147 -11.97 -26.53 6.06
N ASP A 148 -10.78 -26.56 6.64
CA ASP A 148 -10.50 -26.81 8.04
C ASP A 148 -9.25 -26.05 8.50
N GLY A 149 -9.30 -25.57 9.74
CA GLY A 149 -8.18 -24.94 10.43
C GLY A 149 -8.10 -23.43 10.24
N MET A 150 -7.77 -22.74 11.34
CA MET A 150 -7.48 -21.31 11.29
C MET A 150 -6.15 -21.07 10.59
N GLN A 151 -6.18 -20.22 9.57
CA GLN A 151 -5.00 -19.74 8.86
C GLN A 151 -5.14 -18.23 8.71
N SER A 152 -4.06 -17.50 8.90
CA SER A 152 -4.09 -16.05 8.74
C SER A 152 -2.85 -15.56 8.00
N ARG A 153 -3.01 -14.50 7.24
CA ARG A 153 -1.95 -13.91 6.44
C ARG A 153 -2.07 -12.39 6.43
N THR A 154 -0.95 -11.71 6.59
CA THR A 154 -0.86 -10.28 6.34
C THR A 154 -0.50 -10.02 4.88
N VAL A 155 -1.21 -9.09 4.24
CA VAL A 155 -0.97 -8.66 2.86
C VAL A 155 -0.67 -7.18 2.81
N VAL A 156 0.17 -6.78 1.85
CA VAL A 156 0.58 -5.40 1.69
C VAL A 156 -0.12 -4.82 0.46
N LEU A 157 -0.78 -3.68 0.64
CA LEU A 157 -1.49 -2.95 -0.39
C LEU A 157 -0.75 -1.64 -0.66
N GLU A 158 -0.42 -1.40 -1.92
CA GLU A 158 0.15 -0.15 -2.40
C GLU A 158 -0.96 0.65 -3.07
N ILE A 159 -1.25 1.85 -2.56
CA ILE A 159 -2.36 2.68 -2.99
C ILE A 159 -1.79 3.98 -3.54
N VAL A 160 -2.17 4.30 -4.77
CA VAL A 160 -1.75 5.51 -5.48
C VAL A 160 -2.99 6.23 -5.96
N ALA A 161 -3.20 7.47 -5.53
CA ALA A 161 -4.25 8.34 -6.05
C ALA A 161 -3.62 9.55 -6.76
N VAL A 162 -4.13 9.89 -7.94
CA VAL A 162 -3.66 11.01 -8.77
C VAL A 162 -4.84 11.90 -9.11
N GLY A 163 -4.73 13.19 -8.75
CA GLY A 163 -5.72 14.23 -9.06
C GLY A 163 -5.13 15.33 -9.93
N SER A 164 -5.83 16.47 -10.00
CA SER A 164 -5.49 17.65 -10.82
C SER A 164 -4.26 18.45 -10.36
N GLY A 165 -3.15 17.76 -10.07
CA GLY A 165 -1.90 18.33 -9.58
C GLY A 165 -1.42 17.74 -8.26
N GLU A 166 -2.21 16.85 -7.65
CA GLU A 166 -1.89 16.17 -6.40
C GLU A 166 -1.68 14.68 -6.64
N ARG A 167 -0.78 14.10 -5.86
CA ARG A 167 -0.48 12.68 -5.88
C ARG A 167 -0.32 12.20 -4.45
N VAL A 168 -1.10 11.18 -4.08
CA VAL A 168 -1.03 10.51 -2.79
C VAL A 168 -0.51 9.11 -3.05
N GLU A 169 0.51 8.72 -2.31
CA GLU A 169 1.04 7.36 -2.31
C GLU A 169 1.04 6.87 -0.86
N MET A 170 0.51 5.67 -0.62
CA MET A 170 0.55 5.06 0.70
C MET A 170 0.65 3.53 0.61
N THR A 171 1.15 2.94 1.68
CA THR A 171 1.25 1.49 1.84
C THR A 171 0.50 1.08 3.09
N ARG A 172 -0.31 0.02 2.99
CA ARG A 172 -1.13 -0.48 4.10
C ARG A 172 -1.02 -1.99 4.23
N GLU A 173 -1.10 -2.48 5.46
CA GLU A 173 -1.09 -3.90 5.77
C GLU A 173 -2.50 -4.34 6.19
N VAL A 174 -2.97 -5.47 5.68
CA VAL A 174 -4.27 -6.05 6.02
C VAL A 174 -4.09 -7.48 6.45
N ALA A 175 -4.60 -7.84 7.63
CA ALA A 175 -4.64 -9.24 8.07
C ALA A 175 -5.89 -9.92 7.52
N VAL A 176 -5.74 -11.01 6.79
CA VAL A 176 -6.84 -11.84 6.27
C VAL A 176 -6.77 -13.22 6.93
N ALA A 177 -7.86 -13.66 7.53
CA ALA A 177 -7.95 -14.93 8.25
C ALA A 177 -9.06 -15.83 7.70
N CYS A 178 -8.79 -17.12 7.62
CA CYS A 178 -9.75 -18.19 7.37
C CYS A 178 -10.31 -18.72 8.69
N GLU A 179 -11.62 -18.93 8.76
CA GLU A 179 -12.32 -19.50 9.92
C GLU A 179 -12.99 -20.85 9.60
#